data_AF-A0A964JMA0-F1
#
_entry.id   AF-A0A964JMA0-F1
#
_cell.length_a   1.000
_cell.length_b   1.000
_cell.length_c   1.000
_cell.angle_alpha   90.00
_cell.angle_beta   90.00
_cell.angle_gamma   90.00
#
_symmetry.space_group_name_H-M   'P 1'
#
loop_
_entity.id
_entity.type
_entity.pdbx_description
1 polymer ?
#
loop_
_entity_poly.entity_id
_entity_poly.type
_entity_poly.pdbx_seq_one_letter_code
_entity_poly.pdbx_strand_id
1 'polypeptide(L)'
;MSDEVLINTLVLTWRREQRLVRVLANGLRLTQFALLAGYLFFAIIQKRMDPFYFLMHLFIVVTGASQFMVLAWAAVPPLLMGLASKDPIETSRHATAIERLRAEVLPDFVRGFIRQRLDPTTISMERVKEAVDTLDRHDFRRTGVIYFWVYTTALVVLIWAVVTHVPS
;
A
#
# COMPACT_ATOMS: atom_id res chain seq x y z
N MET A 1 22.02 -17.71 -17.89
CA MET A 1 21.26 -16.47 -18.14
C MET A 1 22.15 -15.29 -17.73
N SER A 2 22.33 -14.27 -18.57
CA SER A 2 23.25 -13.17 -18.24
C SER A 2 22.70 -12.28 -17.12
N ASP A 3 23.59 -11.64 -16.35
CA ASP A 3 23.22 -10.73 -15.26
C ASP A 3 22.34 -9.58 -15.74
N GLU A 4 22.60 -9.09 -16.95
CA GLU A 4 21.82 -8.03 -17.58
C GLU A 4 20.35 -8.43 -17.82
N VAL A 5 20.10 -9.68 -18.22
CA VAL A 5 18.74 -10.19 -18.40
C VAL A 5 18.01 -10.25 -17.05
N LEU A 6 18.68 -10.73 -16.00
CA LEU A 6 18.12 -10.78 -14.64
C LEU A 6 17.77 -9.39 -14.10
N ILE A 7 18.67 -8.42 -14.25
CA ILE A 7 18.44 -7.03 -13.82
C ILE A 7 17.25 -6.42 -14.58
N ASN A 8 17.16 -6.63 -15.90
CA ASN A 8 16.04 -6.15 -16.70
C ASN A 8 14.71 -6.81 -16.28
N THR A 9 14.72 -8.11 -15.94
CA THR A 9 13.54 -8.79 -15.40
C THR A 9 13.09 -8.19 -14.07
N LEU A 10 14.03 -7.87 -13.16
CA LEU A 10 13.71 -7.21 -11.89
C LEU A 10 13.06 -5.85 -12.11
N VAL A 11 13.62 -5.03 -13.01
CA VAL A 11 13.08 -3.71 -13.37
C VAL A 11 11.66 -3.81 -13.94
N LEU A 12 11.43 -4.73 -14.89
CA LEU A 12 10.11 -4.94 -15.50
C LEU A 12 9.08 -5.43 -14.48
N THR A 13 9.48 -6.34 -13.59
CA THR A 13 8.61 -6.87 -12.54
C THR A 13 8.19 -5.75 -11.58
N TRP A 14 9.15 -4.93 -11.13
CA TRP A 14 8.86 -3.77 -10.30
C TRP A 14 7.88 -2.79 -10.97
N ARG A 15 8.10 -2.45 -12.25
CA ARG A 15 7.20 -1.54 -12.99
C ARG A 15 5.78 -2.10 -13.10
N ARG A 16 5.66 -3.42 -13.31
CA ARG A 16 4.37 -4.11 -13.39
C ARG A 16 3.66 -4.07 -12.03
N GLU A 17 4.36 -4.37 -10.95
CA GLU A 17 3.82 -4.30 -9.58
C GLU A 17 3.35 -2.88 -9.24
N GLN A 18 4.15 -1.86 -9.54
CA GLN A 18 3.75 -0.46 -9.31
C GLN A 18 2.53 -0.04 -10.12
N ARG A 19 2.36 -0.56 -11.34
CA ARG A 19 1.14 -0.34 -12.12
C ARG A 19 -0.05 -1.01 -11.44
N LEU A 20 0.09 -2.24 -10.97
CA LEU A 20 -0.98 -2.96 -10.26
C LEU A 20 -1.37 -2.25 -8.96
N VAL A 21 -0.39 -1.81 -8.17
CA VAL A 21 -0.61 -1.04 -6.94
C VAL A 21 -1.37 0.25 -7.24
N ARG A 22 -0.98 0.99 -8.29
CA ARG A 22 -1.68 2.22 -8.71
C ARG A 22 -3.11 1.94 -9.16
N VAL A 23 -3.33 0.90 -9.96
CA VAL A 23 -4.67 0.49 -10.41
C VAL A 23 -5.54 0.11 -9.22
N LEU A 24 -5.00 -0.67 -8.27
CA LEU A 24 -5.71 -1.08 -7.06
C LEU A 24 -6.05 0.13 -6.18
N ALA A 25 -5.08 1.01 -5.92
CA ALA A 25 -5.28 2.22 -5.13
C ALA A 25 -6.34 3.15 -5.76
N ASN A 26 -6.29 3.35 -7.07
CA ASN A 26 -7.29 4.14 -7.80
C ASN A 26 -8.66 3.45 -7.81
N GLY A 27 -8.71 2.14 -7.96
CA GLY A 27 -9.95 1.36 -7.83
C GLY A 27 -10.60 1.56 -6.46
N LEU A 28 -9.81 1.47 -5.39
CA LEU A 28 -10.28 1.71 -4.02
C LEU A 28 -10.76 3.15 -3.82
N ARG A 29 -10.07 4.16 -4.40
CA ARG A 29 -10.54 5.55 -4.40
C ARG A 29 -11.88 5.72 -5.11
N LEU A 30 -12.06 5.09 -6.26
CA LEU A 30 -13.32 5.14 -7.00
C LEU A 30 -14.45 4.48 -6.22
N THR A 31 -14.20 3.34 -5.58
CA THR A 31 -15.17 2.71 -4.67
C THR A 31 -15.53 3.63 -3.52
N GLN A 32 -14.54 4.30 -2.91
CA GLN A 32 -14.77 5.27 -1.84
C GLN A 32 -15.66 6.44 -2.30
N PHE A 33 -15.37 7.01 -3.48
CA PHE A 33 -16.20 8.08 -4.06
C PHE A 33 -17.61 7.61 -4.41
N ALA A 34 -17.76 6.40 -4.97
CA ALA A 34 -19.06 5.83 -5.29
C ALA A 34 -19.92 5.63 -4.03
N LEU A 35 -19.33 5.13 -2.95
CA LEU A 35 -20.01 4.98 -1.66
C LEU A 35 -20.35 6.33 -1.04
N LEU A 36 -19.46 7.33 -1.13
CA LEU A 36 -19.74 8.70 -0.67
C LEU A 36 -20.87 9.35 -1.47
N ALA A 37 -20.90 9.17 -2.80
CA ALA A 37 -21.96 9.68 -3.66
C ALA A 37 -23.31 9.01 -3.33
N GLY A 38 -23.31 7.68 -3.12
CA GLY A 38 -24.48 6.94 -2.65
C GLY A 38 -24.99 7.49 -1.32
N TYR A 39 -24.10 7.73 -0.35
CA TYR A 39 -24.46 8.37 0.91
C TYR A 39 -25.08 9.76 0.72
N LEU A 40 -24.45 10.64 -0.06
CA LEU A 40 -24.96 11.99 -0.29
C LEU A 40 -26.35 11.97 -0.94
N PHE A 41 -26.57 11.06 -1.88
CA PHE A 41 -27.89 10.83 -2.48
C PHE A 41 -28.93 10.52 -1.40
N PHE A 42 -28.65 9.57 -0.51
CA PHE A 42 -29.59 9.20 0.54
C PHE A 42 -29.77 10.29 1.61
N ALA A 43 -28.69 10.93 2.05
CA ALA A 43 -28.73 11.99 3.06
C ALA A 43 -29.49 13.23 2.57
N ILE A 44 -29.29 13.64 1.30
CA ILE A 44 -29.89 14.84 0.72
C ILE A 44 -31.33 14.58 0.24
N ILE A 45 -31.55 13.46 -0.48
CA ILE A 45 -32.84 13.19 -1.13
C ILE A 45 -33.81 12.50 -0.18
N GLN A 46 -33.36 11.47 0.57
CA GLN A 46 -34.25 10.79 1.51
C GLN A 46 -34.35 11.51 2.87
N LYS A 47 -33.47 12.48 3.17
CA LYS A 47 -33.44 13.27 4.42
C LYS A 47 -33.51 12.43 5.70
N ARG A 48 -33.03 11.18 5.65
CA ARG A 48 -33.00 10.26 6.80
C ARG A 48 -31.56 10.09 7.28
N MET A 49 -31.29 10.49 8.52
CA MET A 49 -30.08 10.10 9.23
C MET A 49 -30.30 8.73 9.87
N ASP A 50 -30.39 7.72 9.01
CA ASP A 50 -30.54 6.32 9.42
C ASP A 50 -29.18 5.78 9.91
N PRO A 51 -29.11 5.00 11.01
CA PRO A 51 -27.90 4.31 11.46
C PRO A 51 -27.16 3.55 10.36
N PHE A 52 -27.89 3.04 9.36
CA PHE A 52 -27.32 2.45 8.15
C PHE A 52 -26.35 3.38 7.41
N TYR A 53 -26.68 4.67 7.29
CA TYR A 53 -25.85 5.66 6.59
C TYR A 53 -24.62 6.08 7.39
N PHE A 54 -24.72 6.09 8.72
CA PHE A 54 -23.57 6.29 9.61
C PHE A 54 -22.58 5.11 9.49
N LEU A 55 -23.08 3.88 9.45
CA LEU A 55 -22.27 2.68 9.26
C LEU A 55 -21.63 2.63 7.87
N MET A 56 -22.33 3.08 6.82
CA MET A 56 -21.74 3.31 5.49
C MET A 56 -20.59 4.32 5.56
N HIS A 57 -20.73 5.40 6.32
CA HIS A 57 -19.67 6.38 6.52
C HIS A 57 -18.46 5.80 7.27
N LEU A 58 -18.70 5.04 8.33
CA LEU A 58 -17.64 4.32 9.05
C LEU A 58 -16.93 3.33 8.11
N PHE A 59 -17.67 2.63 7.25
CA PHE A 59 -17.09 1.74 6.25
C PHE A 59 -16.29 2.48 5.17
N ILE A 60 -16.71 3.68 4.74
CA ILE A 60 -15.97 4.57 3.82
C ILE A 60 -14.67 5.07 4.45
N VAL A 61 -14.70 5.47 5.73
CA VAL A 61 -13.51 5.91 6.48
C VAL A 61 -12.55 4.74 6.68
N VAL A 62 -13.09 3.57 7.06
CA VAL A 62 -12.34 2.34 7.21
C VAL A 62 -11.76 1.91 5.86
N THR A 63 -12.51 1.87 4.77
CA THR A 63 -11.96 1.57 3.42
C THR A 63 -10.99 2.65 2.92
N GLY A 64 -11.16 3.93 3.29
CA GLY A 64 -10.16 4.97 3.05
C GLY A 64 -8.80 4.66 3.70
N ALA A 65 -8.82 4.06 4.90
CA ALA A 65 -7.60 3.54 5.56
C ALA A 65 -6.99 2.32 4.84
N SER A 66 -7.68 1.68 3.88
CA SER A 66 -7.14 0.48 3.18
C SER A 66 -6.16 0.87 2.09
N GLN A 67 -6.23 2.11 1.60
CA GLN A 67 -5.17 2.73 0.79
C GLN A 67 -3.86 2.80 1.58
N PHE A 68 -3.94 3.08 2.89
CA PHE A 68 -2.77 3.05 3.78
C PHE A 68 -2.17 1.66 3.87
N MET A 69 -2.98 0.60 3.81
CA MET A 69 -2.52 -0.79 3.85
C MET A 69 -1.91 -1.26 2.54
N VAL A 70 -2.49 -0.89 1.38
CA VAL A 70 -1.85 -1.13 0.07
C VAL A 70 -0.50 -0.42 -0.03
N LEU A 71 -0.43 0.82 0.48
CA LEU A 71 0.81 1.58 0.60
C LEU A 71 1.79 0.98 1.61
N ALA A 72 1.30 0.45 2.74
CA ALA A 72 2.09 -0.23 3.77
C ALA A 72 2.60 -1.61 3.33
N TRP A 73 1.89 -2.31 2.46
CA TRP A 73 2.32 -3.58 1.88
C TRP A 73 3.29 -3.38 0.71
N ALA A 74 3.11 -2.30 -0.06
CA ALA A 74 4.07 -1.84 -1.07
C ALA A 74 5.32 -1.17 -0.47
N ALA A 75 5.40 -1.03 0.84
CA ALA A 75 6.27 -0.09 1.51
C ALA A 75 7.74 -0.50 1.52
N VAL A 76 8.05 -1.79 1.45
CA VAL A 76 9.40 -2.23 1.05
C VAL A 76 9.25 -3.12 -0.18
N PRO A 77 9.31 -2.54 -1.39
CA PRO A 77 9.28 -3.28 -2.64
C PRO A 77 10.21 -4.49 -2.58
N PRO A 78 9.84 -5.66 -3.16
CA PRO A 78 10.73 -6.82 -3.24
C PRO A 78 12.12 -6.48 -3.79
N LEU A 79 12.16 -5.48 -4.68
CA LEU A 79 13.38 -4.88 -5.21
C LEU A 79 14.31 -4.34 -4.11
N LEU A 80 13.78 -3.64 -3.11
CA LEU A 80 14.54 -3.12 -1.97
C LEU A 80 14.91 -4.24 -0.99
N MET A 81 14.05 -5.23 -0.78
CA MET A 81 14.35 -6.36 0.11
C MET A 81 15.57 -7.18 -0.32
N GLY A 82 15.86 -7.25 -1.63
CA GLY A 82 17.06 -7.92 -2.12
C GLY A 82 18.39 -7.23 -1.73
N LEU A 83 18.35 -5.97 -1.27
CA LEU A 83 19.53 -5.31 -0.69
C LEU A 83 19.93 -5.90 0.67
N ALA A 84 18.97 -6.50 1.38
CA ALA A 84 19.20 -7.18 2.66
C ALA A 84 19.60 -8.65 2.47
N SER A 85 19.87 -9.09 1.23
CA SER A 85 20.36 -10.45 1.00
C SER A 85 21.77 -10.64 1.58
N LYS A 86 22.06 -11.87 2.02
CA LYS A 86 23.41 -12.27 2.41
C LYS A 86 24.29 -12.60 1.20
N ASP A 87 23.69 -12.81 0.03
CA ASP A 87 24.42 -13.05 -1.21
C ASP A 87 24.90 -11.70 -1.81
N PRO A 88 26.23 -11.49 -1.95
CA PRO A 88 26.78 -10.29 -2.56
C PRO A 88 26.36 -10.09 -4.02
N ILE A 89 26.16 -11.18 -4.77
CA ILE A 89 25.79 -11.14 -6.18
C ILE A 89 24.35 -10.65 -6.32
N GLU A 90 23.45 -11.22 -5.50
CA GLU A 90 22.04 -10.78 -5.44
C GLU A 90 21.95 -9.31 -5.01
N THR A 91 22.67 -8.94 -3.96
CA THR A 91 22.74 -7.55 -3.48
C THR A 91 23.20 -6.60 -4.60
N SER A 92 24.24 -6.97 -5.34
CA SER A 92 24.76 -6.17 -6.45
C SER A 92 23.74 -6.02 -7.60
N ARG A 93 23.05 -7.11 -7.98
CA ARG A 93 22.00 -7.08 -9.01
C ARG A 93 20.84 -6.17 -8.61
N HIS A 94 20.40 -6.25 -7.35
CA HIS A 94 19.35 -5.40 -6.81
C HIS A 94 19.79 -3.93 -6.71
N ALA A 95 21.00 -3.67 -6.22
CA ALA A 95 21.58 -2.31 -6.20
C ALA A 95 21.63 -1.70 -7.61
N THR A 96 22.06 -2.48 -8.61
CA THR A 96 22.12 -2.02 -10.01
C THR A 96 20.72 -1.74 -10.57
N ALA A 97 19.74 -2.60 -10.26
CA ALA A 97 18.36 -2.40 -10.68
C ALA A 97 17.72 -1.15 -10.03
N ILE A 98 18.00 -0.91 -8.75
CA ILE A 98 17.55 0.29 -8.04
C ILE A 98 18.19 1.54 -8.61
N GLU A 99 19.48 1.49 -8.94
CA GLU A 99 20.17 2.64 -9.53
C GLU A 99 19.57 3.02 -10.89
N ARG A 100 19.22 2.04 -11.73
CA ARG A 100 18.48 2.27 -12.99
C ARG A 100 17.10 2.90 -12.76
N LEU A 101 16.49 2.64 -11.61
CA LEU A 101 15.17 3.14 -11.21
C LEU A 101 15.26 4.25 -10.15
N ARG A 102 16.44 4.88 -9.97
CA ARG A 102 16.72 5.83 -8.87
C ARG A 102 15.63 6.90 -8.73
N ALA A 103 15.29 7.54 -9.85
CA ALA A 103 14.29 8.60 -9.90
C ALA A 103 12.86 8.13 -9.58
N GLU A 104 12.57 6.85 -9.75
CA GLU A 104 11.23 6.28 -9.50
C GLU A 104 11.12 5.67 -8.09
N VAL A 105 12.17 4.99 -7.60
CA VAL A 105 12.14 4.22 -6.34
C VAL A 105 12.51 5.06 -5.13
N LEU A 106 13.59 5.85 -5.22
CA LEU A 106 14.15 6.51 -4.03
C LEU A 106 13.29 7.64 -3.47
N PRO A 107 12.58 8.47 -4.26
CA PRO A 107 11.73 9.52 -3.70
C PRO A 107 10.61 8.98 -2.81
N ASP A 108 10.01 7.85 -3.18
CA ASP A 108 8.93 7.23 -2.41
C ASP A 108 9.48 6.53 -1.16
N PHE A 109 10.61 5.83 -1.30
CA PHE A 109 11.29 5.20 -0.16
C PHE A 109 11.77 6.22 0.88
N VAL A 110 12.42 7.30 0.46
CA VAL A 110 12.90 8.35 1.38
C VAL A 110 11.74 9.04 2.10
N ARG A 111 10.65 9.37 1.37
CA ARG A 111 9.44 9.98 1.96
C ARG A 111 8.73 9.05 2.95
N GLY A 112 8.61 7.76 2.60
CA GLY A 112 7.87 6.79 3.40
C GLY A 112 8.63 6.29 4.63
N PHE A 113 9.94 6.05 4.48
CA PHE A 113 10.73 5.29 5.45
C PHE A 113 11.78 6.08 6.17
N ILE A 114 12.57 6.85 5.42
CA ILE A 114 13.74 7.48 6.02
C ILE A 114 13.32 8.71 6.84
N ARG A 115 12.13 9.31 6.60
CA ARG A 115 11.55 10.47 7.33
C ARG A 115 12.50 11.67 7.50
N GLN A 116 13.68 11.64 6.90
CA GLN A 116 14.66 12.71 6.86
C GLN A 116 14.49 13.49 5.55
N ARG A 117 14.85 14.78 5.57
CA ARG A 117 14.98 15.62 4.36
C ARG A 117 16.22 15.24 3.56
N LEU A 118 16.41 13.97 3.27
CA LEU A 118 17.46 13.51 2.38
C LEU A 118 17.00 13.71 0.94
N ASP A 119 17.89 14.22 0.09
CA ASP A 119 17.63 14.31 -1.33
C ASP A 119 17.77 12.89 -1.94
N PRO A 120 16.69 12.31 -2.51
CA PRO A 120 16.72 10.98 -3.09
C PRO A 120 17.69 10.87 -4.27
N THR A 121 18.11 11.98 -4.88
CA THR A 121 19.08 11.97 -5.98
C THR A 121 20.52 11.80 -5.52
N THR A 122 20.83 12.08 -4.25
CA THR A 122 22.20 12.06 -3.70
C THR A 122 22.43 10.98 -2.65
N ILE A 123 21.38 10.27 -2.22
CA ILE A 123 21.52 9.20 -1.23
C ILE A 123 22.38 8.04 -1.77
N SER A 124 23.30 7.53 -0.94
CA SER A 124 24.14 6.39 -1.26
C SER A 124 23.37 5.08 -1.11
N MET A 125 23.72 4.08 -1.94
CA MET A 125 23.07 2.76 -1.87
C MET A 125 23.35 2.04 -0.54
N GLU A 126 24.48 2.34 0.11
CA GLU A 126 24.82 1.84 1.45
C GLU A 126 23.84 2.33 2.51
N ARG A 127 23.46 3.62 2.47
CA ARG A 127 22.42 4.17 3.37
C ARG A 127 21.04 3.59 3.07
N VAL A 128 20.73 3.36 1.80
CA VAL A 128 19.48 2.70 1.40
C VAL A 128 19.47 1.27 1.97
N LYS A 129 20.58 0.54 1.85
CA LYS A 129 20.72 -0.80 2.43
C LYS A 129 20.57 -0.79 3.95
N GLU A 130 21.25 0.12 4.65
CA GLU A 130 21.14 0.26 6.11
C GLU A 130 19.69 0.55 6.57
N ALA A 131 18.99 1.42 5.84
CA ALA A 131 17.57 1.68 6.08
C ALA A 131 16.69 0.43 5.83
N VAL A 132 17.01 -0.37 4.82
CA VAL A 132 16.31 -1.65 4.56
C VAL A 132 16.66 -2.72 5.60
N ASP A 133 17.89 -2.77 6.08
CA ASP A 133 18.33 -3.74 7.10
C ASP A 133 17.73 -3.45 8.48
N THR A 134 17.43 -2.17 8.77
CA THR A 134 16.73 -1.73 9.98
C THR A 134 15.20 -1.85 9.89
N LEU A 135 14.66 -2.12 8.70
CA LEU A 135 13.23 -2.35 8.50
C LEU A 135 12.85 -3.74 9.02
N ASP A 136 12.24 -3.78 10.21
CA ASP A 136 11.81 -5.03 10.83
C ASP A 136 10.67 -5.70 10.02
N ARG A 137 10.99 -6.83 9.40
CA ARG A 137 10.06 -7.64 8.60
C ARG A 137 8.87 -8.14 9.42
N HIS A 138 9.03 -8.25 10.75
CA HIS A 138 8.01 -8.82 11.62
C HIS A 138 6.85 -7.85 11.89
N ASP A 139 7.13 -6.55 11.95
CA ASP A 139 6.12 -5.51 12.19
C ASP A 139 5.17 -5.35 11.00
N PHE A 140 5.65 -5.55 9.77
CA PHE A 140 4.80 -5.48 8.58
C PHE A 140 3.76 -6.60 8.52
N ARG A 141 4.18 -7.84 8.76
CA ARG A 141 3.27 -8.99 8.73
C ARG A 141 2.24 -8.89 9.86
N ARG A 142 2.67 -8.43 11.04
CA ARG A 142 1.79 -8.21 12.19
C ARG A 142 0.79 -7.08 11.93
N THR A 143 1.23 -5.96 11.37
CA THR A 143 0.37 -4.83 11.01
C THR A 143 -0.67 -5.24 9.96
N GLY A 144 -0.26 -5.98 8.92
CA GLY A 144 -1.19 -6.50 7.92
C GLY A 144 -2.24 -7.45 8.50
N VAL A 145 -1.87 -8.33 9.43
CA VAL A 145 -2.81 -9.25 10.11
C VAL A 145 -3.77 -8.49 11.02
N ILE A 146 -3.27 -7.56 11.84
CA ILE A 146 -4.11 -6.75 12.72
C ILE A 146 -5.15 -5.98 11.90
N TYR A 147 -4.72 -5.33 10.82
CA TYR A 147 -5.65 -4.62 9.95
C TYR A 147 -6.65 -5.55 9.25
N PHE A 148 -6.20 -6.69 8.70
CA PHE A 148 -7.10 -7.68 8.08
C PHE A 148 -8.25 -8.05 9.03
N TRP A 149 -7.93 -8.38 10.27
CA TRP A 149 -8.95 -8.71 11.27
C TRP A 149 -9.87 -7.53 11.59
N VAL A 150 -9.34 -6.32 11.78
CA VAL A 150 -10.16 -5.12 12.00
C VAL A 150 -11.14 -4.88 10.83
N TYR A 151 -10.70 -5.07 9.59
CA TYR A 151 -11.55 -4.95 8.39
C TYR A 151 -12.61 -6.04 8.31
N THR A 152 -12.23 -7.30 8.50
CA THR A 152 -13.18 -8.42 8.46
C THR A 152 -14.26 -8.22 9.52
N THR A 153 -13.90 -7.80 10.73
CA THR A 153 -14.86 -7.49 11.78
C THR A 153 -15.76 -6.30 11.40
N ALA A 154 -15.19 -5.20 10.89
CA ALA A 154 -15.99 -4.05 10.47
C ALA A 154 -16.97 -4.38 9.34
N LEU A 155 -16.54 -5.19 8.36
CA LEU A 155 -17.38 -5.66 7.25
C LEU A 155 -18.49 -6.59 7.75
N VAL A 156 -18.18 -7.54 8.64
CA VAL A 156 -19.18 -8.45 9.21
C VAL A 156 -20.22 -7.69 10.03
N VAL A 157 -19.80 -6.71 10.84
CA VAL A 157 -20.71 -5.85 11.62
C VAL A 157 -21.59 -5.02 10.69
N LEU A 158 -21.04 -4.47 9.60
CA LEU A 158 -21.83 -3.76 8.59
C LEU A 158 -22.89 -4.69 7.99
N ILE A 159 -22.48 -5.85 7.45
CA ILE A 159 -23.40 -6.82 6.83
C ILE A 159 -24.49 -7.22 7.80
N TRP A 160 -24.13 -7.55 9.05
CA TRP A 160 -25.09 -7.89 10.09
C TRP A 160 -26.10 -6.77 10.31
N ALA A 161 -25.64 -5.53 10.52
CA ALA A 161 -26.51 -4.38 10.74
C ALA A 161 -27.44 -4.10 9.55
N VAL A 162 -26.96 -4.26 8.31
CA VAL A 162 -27.80 -4.15 7.11
C VAL A 162 -28.90 -5.20 7.12
N VAL A 163 -28.54 -6.47 7.33
CA VAL A 163 -29.48 -7.60 7.29
C VAL A 163 -30.51 -7.52 8.40
N THR A 164 -30.13 -7.04 9.59
CA THR A 164 -31.03 -7.04 10.75
C THR A 164 -31.88 -5.79 10.89
N HIS A 165 -31.46 -4.64 10.35
CA HIS A 165 -32.10 -3.35 10.66
C HIS A 165 -32.61 -2.57 9.45
N VAL A 166 -32.34 -3.05 8.22
CA VAL A 166 -32.99 -2.51 7.02
C VAL A 166 -34.23 -3.36 6.72
N PRO A 167 -35.45 -2.85 6.92
CA PRO A 167 -36.67 -3.59 6.59
C PRO A 167 -36.74 -3.84 5.08
N SER A 168 -36.98 -5.09 4.69
CA SER A 168 -37.21 -5.56 3.32
C SER A 168 -38.50 -5.00 2.73
#